data_AF-A0AA87ZMP3-F1
#
_entry.id   AF-A0AA87ZMP3-F1
#
_cell.length_a   1.000
_cell.length_b   1.000
_cell.length_c   1.000
_cell.angle_alpha   90.00
_cell.angle_beta   90.00
_cell.angle_gamma   90.00
#
_symmetry.space_group_name_H-M   'P 1'
#
loop_
_entity.id
_entity.type
_entity.pdbx_description
1 polymer ?
#
loop_
_entity_poly.entity_id
_entity_poly.type
_entity_poly.pdbx_seq_one_letter_code
_entity_poly.pdbx_strand_id
1 'polypeptide(L)'
;MENLIPHFLALLLFMLMTLKIANRKRSKTTNNSTPNLPPGPWKLPIIGNLLQLIGSLPHRRQRELSEQYGPLMHLQLGEVSHIVVSSAEIGKEMMKTHDINFSQRPFLHLVGKYFSVDIAFAPYGGYWRMLRKICTEELLSAKRVQSFRSIREEERLLAASVTKQDAFIAGVNKALKTAAVFSAFEAFPSQKWLRWISDKATSKTDEGEGDCLLDAHYNLQDSGELPVPLETENIKAVVVDIFVAGSDTSSAVIEWVMVEMLRNPRVMIKAQTEEEIPGTGVKRRFYPERFIDSSVDFRGDDFEFIPFGAGRRICPGISFAMADIELTLAKLLFHFDWKLPGGGQPCNT
;
A
#
# COMPACT_ATOMS: atom_id res chain seq x y z
N MET A 1 -16.92 6.09 -45.75
CA MET A 1 -17.36 6.64 -44.44
C MET A 1 -16.27 6.59 -43.36
N GLU A 2 -15.11 5.96 -43.60
CA GLU A 2 -14.08 5.74 -42.58
C GLU A 2 -13.22 6.99 -42.25
N ASN A 3 -13.16 7.99 -43.14
CA ASN A 3 -12.36 9.21 -42.92
C ASN A 3 -13.11 10.34 -42.19
N LEU A 4 -14.41 10.18 -41.89
CA LEU A 4 -15.21 11.25 -41.29
C LEU A 4 -15.12 11.26 -39.76
N ILE A 5 -14.92 10.08 -39.17
CA ILE A 5 -14.80 9.86 -37.73
C ILE A 5 -13.64 10.68 -37.10
N PRO A 6 -12.40 10.67 -37.64
CA PRO A 6 -11.30 11.45 -37.04
C PRO A 6 -11.53 12.97 -37.12
N HIS A 7 -12.19 13.47 -38.17
CA HIS A 7 -12.54 14.89 -38.28
C HIS A 7 -13.61 15.30 -37.27
N PHE A 8 -14.63 14.45 -37.05
CA PHE A 8 -15.63 14.69 -35.99
C PHE A 8 -15.01 14.65 -34.59
N LEU A 9 -14.09 13.72 -34.34
CA LEU A 9 -13.38 13.64 -33.06
C LEU A 9 -12.53 14.89 -32.82
N ALA A 10 -11.79 15.36 -33.83
CA ALA A 10 -10.99 16.57 -33.73
C ALA A 10 -11.85 17.82 -33.49
N LEU A 11 -12.99 17.94 -34.18
CA LEU A 11 -13.91 19.06 -34.01
C LEU A 11 -14.59 19.04 -32.63
N LEU A 12 -14.94 17.86 -32.12
CA LEU A 12 -15.46 17.68 -30.76
C LEU A 12 -14.44 18.09 -29.70
N LEU A 13 -13.18 17.64 -29.83
CA LEU A 13 -12.11 18.02 -28.91
C LEU A 13 -11.84 19.54 -28.95
N PHE A 14 -11.89 20.14 -30.15
CA PHE A 14 -11.75 21.59 -30.31
C PHE A 14 -12.90 22.36 -29.65
N MET A 15 -14.15 21.90 -29.83
CA MET A 15 -15.33 22.50 -29.18
C MET A 15 -15.27 22.38 -27.65
N LEU A 16 -14.84 21.24 -27.12
CA LEU A 16 -14.65 21.05 -25.67
C LEU A 16 -13.54 21.97 -25.12
N MET A 17 -12.47 22.16 -25.90
CA MET A 17 -11.37 23.07 -25.54
C MET A 17 -11.84 24.53 -25.51
N THR A 18 -12.60 24.99 -26.51
CA THR A 18 -13.11 26.38 -26.56
C THR A 18 -14.15 26.64 -25.48
N LEU A 19 -15.04 25.67 -25.18
CA LEU A 19 -15.99 25.74 -24.07
C LEU A 19 -15.28 25.86 -22.70
N LYS A 20 -14.22 25.09 -22.47
CA LYS A 20 -13.40 25.22 -21.25
C LYS A 20 -12.73 26.59 -21.15
N ILE A 21 -12.20 27.13 -22.25
CA ILE A 21 -11.60 28.48 -22.28
C ILE A 21 -12.66 29.56 -22.00
N ALA A 22 -13.85 29.45 -22.59
CA ALA A 22 -14.95 30.37 -22.39
C ALA A 22 -15.45 30.35 -20.93
N ASN A 23 -15.65 29.16 -20.35
CA ASN A 23 -16.04 29.00 -18.94
C ASN A 23 -14.95 29.51 -17.98
N ARG A 24 -13.66 29.34 -18.33
CA ARG A 24 -12.55 29.89 -17.55
C ARG A 24 -12.52 31.43 -17.57
N LYS A 25 -12.95 32.07 -18.68
CA LYS A 25 -13.13 33.53 -18.74
C LYS A 25 -14.36 33.99 -17.95
N ARG A 26 -15.45 33.20 -17.96
CA ARG A 26 -16.69 33.51 -17.23
C ARG A 26 -16.54 33.37 -15.70
N SER A 27 -15.64 32.50 -15.26
CA SER A 27 -15.30 32.30 -13.84
C SER A 27 -14.41 33.40 -13.24
N LYS A 28 -13.87 34.33 -14.02
CA LYS A 28 -12.96 35.39 -13.53
C LYS A 28 -13.65 36.55 -12.80
N THR A 29 -14.97 36.55 -12.66
CA THR A 29 -15.73 37.68 -12.09
C THR A 29 -16.06 37.53 -10.60
N THR A 30 -15.28 36.77 -9.83
CA THR A 30 -15.36 36.76 -8.36
C THR A 30 -13.93 36.85 -7.79
N ASN A 31 -13.75 37.69 -6.76
CA ASN A 31 -12.48 38.13 -6.16
C ASN A 31 -11.44 37.00 -6.03
N ASN A 32 -10.36 37.07 -6.81
CA ASN A 32 -9.24 36.12 -6.75
C ASN A 32 -8.12 36.66 -5.85
N SER A 33 -8.07 36.23 -4.60
CA SER A 33 -6.75 35.97 -4.01
C SER A 33 -6.19 34.78 -4.77
N THR A 34 -5.07 34.95 -5.49
CA THR A 34 -4.35 33.78 -6.01
C THR A 34 -3.93 32.96 -4.78
N PRO A 35 -4.36 31.68 -4.65
CA PRO A 35 -3.90 30.87 -3.53
C PRO A 35 -2.37 30.84 -3.57
N ASN A 36 -1.73 31.15 -2.44
CA ASN A 36 -0.28 31.04 -2.27
C ASN A 36 0.09 29.55 -2.29
N LEU A 37 0.22 28.99 -3.48
CA LEU A 37 0.62 27.61 -3.69
C LEU A 37 2.15 27.49 -3.54
N PRO A 38 2.64 26.33 -3.04
CA PRO A 38 4.07 26.05 -3.05
C PRO A 38 4.65 26.10 -4.46
N PRO A 39 5.98 26.32 -4.58
CA PRO A 39 6.66 26.30 -5.87
C PRO A 39 6.47 24.96 -6.58
N GLY A 40 6.59 24.94 -7.90
CA GLY A 40 6.45 23.71 -8.66
C GLY A 40 6.81 23.87 -10.14
N PRO A 41 7.04 22.76 -10.85
CA PRO A 41 7.36 22.78 -12.26
C PRO A 41 6.21 23.36 -13.09
N TRP A 42 6.57 24.00 -14.19
CA TRP A 42 5.60 24.58 -15.10
C TRP A 42 4.61 23.52 -15.63
N LYS A 43 3.33 23.89 -15.67
CA LYS A 43 2.20 22.98 -15.96
C LYS A 43 1.65 23.20 -17.36
N LEU A 44 1.46 22.11 -18.11
CA LEU A 44 0.84 22.15 -19.42
C LEU A 44 -0.68 22.36 -19.32
N PRO A 45 -1.33 23.00 -20.32
CA PRO A 45 -2.78 23.06 -20.38
C PRO A 45 -3.41 21.65 -20.33
N ILE A 46 -4.51 21.52 -19.59
CA ILE A 46 -5.33 20.29 -19.43
C ILE A 46 -4.64 19.16 -18.66
N ILE A 47 -3.43 18.75 -19.03
CA ILE A 47 -2.72 17.60 -18.45
C ILE A 47 -1.82 17.95 -17.26
N GLY A 48 -1.47 19.23 -17.10
CA GLY A 48 -0.61 19.70 -16.02
C GLY A 48 0.82 19.15 -16.12
N ASN A 49 1.28 18.51 -15.05
CA ASN A 49 2.59 17.91 -14.87
C ASN A 49 2.60 16.40 -15.15
N LEU A 50 1.49 15.79 -15.62
CA LEU A 50 1.42 14.35 -15.88
C LEU A 50 2.56 13.85 -16.77
N LEU A 51 2.84 14.53 -17.89
CA LEU A 51 3.92 14.13 -18.81
C LEU A 51 5.31 14.17 -18.17
N GLN A 52 5.51 15.00 -17.13
CA GLN A 52 6.80 15.10 -16.45
C GLN A 52 7.08 13.90 -15.55
N LEU A 53 6.05 13.10 -15.25
CA LEU A 53 6.13 11.87 -14.44
C LEU A 53 6.14 10.59 -15.30
N ILE A 54 5.97 10.70 -16.61
CA ILE A 54 5.97 9.54 -17.52
C ILE A 54 7.41 9.12 -17.84
N GLY A 55 7.64 7.81 -17.94
CA GLY A 55 8.91 7.22 -18.40
C GLY A 55 9.91 6.85 -17.28
N SER A 56 9.71 7.34 -16.06
CA SER A 56 10.48 6.94 -14.88
C SER A 56 9.55 6.57 -13.73
N LEU A 57 10.08 5.90 -12.69
CA LEU A 57 9.30 5.59 -11.49
C LEU A 57 8.85 6.90 -10.82
N PRO A 58 7.54 7.11 -10.56
CA PRO A 58 7.03 8.42 -10.11
C PRO A 58 7.73 8.97 -8.87
N HIS A 59 8.05 8.14 -7.89
CA HIS A 59 8.73 8.56 -6.66
C HIS A 59 10.17 9.06 -6.90
N ARG A 60 10.90 8.50 -7.89
CA ARG A 60 12.24 8.99 -8.25
C ARG A 60 12.15 10.36 -8.89
N ARG A 61 11.20 10.52 -9.80
CA ARG A 61 10.98 11.79 -10.47
C ARG A 61 10.51 12.89 -9.51
N GLN A 62 9.64 12.54 -8.57
CA GLN A 62 9.22 13.44 -7.50
C GLN A 62 10.38 13.88 -6.61
N ARG A 63 11.32 12.97 -6.30
CA ARG A 63 12.55 13.32 -5.58
C ARG A 63 13.42 14.30 -6.35
N GLU A 64 13.68 14.05 -7.63
CA GLU A 64 14.46 14.98 -8.47
C GLU A 64 13.82 16.37 -8.52
N LEU A 65 12.48 16.42 -8.63
CA LEU A 65 11.74 17.66 -8.61
C LEU A 65 11.80 18.34 -7.23
N SER A 66 11.73 17.60 -6.11
CA SER A 66 11.83 18.21 -4.78
C SER A 66 13.23 18.75 -4.48
N GLU A 67 14.28 18.16 -5.06
CA GLU A 67 15.64 18.74 -5.02
C GLU A 67 15.71 20.09 -5.76
N GLN A 68 14.87 20.31 -6.79
CA GLN A 68 14.83 21.55 -7.57
C GLN A 68 13.87 22.61 -6.98
N TYR A 69 12.67 22.21 -6.55
CA TYR A 69 11.59 23.10 -6.15
C TYR A 69 11.42 23.19 -4.62
N GLY A 70 12.12 22.35 -3.86
CA GLY A 70 12.08 22.31 -2.41
C GLY A 70 11.22 21.17 -1.85
N PRO A 71 11.26 20.98 -0.52
CA PRO A 71 10.64 19.84 0.17
C PRO A 71 9.10 19.90 0.21
N LEU A 72 8.51 21.03 -0.20
CA LEU A 72 7.07 21.22 -0.34
C LEU A 72 6.82 21.84 -1.70
N MET A 73 6.27 21.05 -2.62
CA MET A 73 6.05 21.48 -4.01
C MET A 73 4.64 21.18 -4.52
N HIS A 74 4.19 21.99 -5.46
CA HIS A 74 2.90 21.81 -6.14
C HIS A 74 3.07 21.05 -7.45
N LEU A 75 2.21 20.05 -7.68
CA LEU A 75 2.04 19.38 -8.96
C LEU A 75 0.56 19.39 -9.37
N GLN A 76 0.28 19.74 -10.62
CA GLN A 76 -1.05 19.63 -11.20
C GLN A 76 -1.13 18.34 -12.00
N LEU A 77 -1.89 17.33 -11.57
CA LEU A 77 -2.04 16.07 -12.32
C LEU A 77 -3.42 16.04 -12.97
N GLY A 78 -3.47 16.45 -14.24
CA GLY A 78 -4.75 16.70 -14.93
C GLY A 78 -5.56 17.78 -14.21
N GLU A 79 -6.77 17.43 -13.77
CA GLU A 79 -7.66 18.35 -13.03
C GLU A 79 -7.38 18.38 -11.52
N VAL A 80 -6.54 17.48 -11.01
CA VAL A 80 -6.31 17.31 -9.57
C VAL A 80 -5.05 18.04 -9.11
N SER A 81 -5.22 18.91 -8.11
CA SER A 81 -4.12 19.65 -7.47
C SER A 81 -3.45 18.79 -6.39
N HIS A 82 -2.14 18.58 -6.52
CA HIS A 82 -1.35 17.77 -5.59
C HIS A 82 -0.27 18.61 -4.92
N ILE A 83 -0.06 18.34 -3.63
CA ILE A 83 1.08 18.84 -2.86
C ILE A 83 1.97 17.64 -2.57
N VAL A 84 3.22 17.72 -2.98
CA VAL A 84 4.24 16.70 -2.69
C VAL A 84 5.08 17.19 -1.54
N VAL A 85 5.22 16.32 -0.54
CA VAL A 85 6.01 16.54 0.67
C VAL A 85 7.20 15.59 0.62
N SER A 86 8.40 16.12 0.85
CA SER A 86 9.66 15.36 0.75
C SER A 86 10.62 15.66 1.90
N SER A 87 10.11 16.11 3.05
CA SER A 87 10.90 16.25 4.28
C SER A 87 10.19 15.63 5.48
N ALA A 88 10.98 15.10 6.41
CA ALA A 88 10.48 14.52 7.66
C ALA A 88 9.79 15.57 8.54
N GLU A 89 10.31 16.80 8.59
CA GLU A 89 9.75 17.91 9.36
C GLU A 89 8.33 18.26 8.92
N ILE A 90 8.12 18.51 7.62
CA ILE A 90 6.80 18.84 7.07
C ILE A 90 5.87 17.62 7.13
N GLY A 91 6.40 16.41 6.92
CA GLY A 91 5.66 15.17 7.11
C GLY A 91 5.10 15.06 8.53
N LYS A 92 5.91 15.35 9.54
CA LYS A 92 5.52 15.35 10.96
C LYS A 92 4.45 16.40 11.25
N GLU A 93 4.64 17.60 10.73
CA GLU A 93 3.66 18.67 10.88
C GLU A 93 2.30 18.29 10.29
N MET A 94 2.28 17.68 9.09
CA MET A 94 1.03 17.29 8.44
C MET A 94 0.38 16.05 9.05
N MET A 95 1.15 15.00 9.33
CA MET A 95 0.62 13.70 9.72
C MET A 95 0.45 13.53 11.23
N LYS A 96 1.07 14.40 12.05
CA LYS A 96 0.97 14.36 13.51
C LYS A 96 0.39 15.64 14.09
N THR A 97 0.96 16.81 13.78
CA THR A 97 0.50 18.09 14.37
C THR A 97 -0.86 18.53 13.82
N HIS A 98 -1.06 18.39 12.50
CA HIS A 98 -2.28 18.77 11.79
C HIS A 98 -3.00 17.55 11.18
N ASP A 99 -2.85 16.40 11.84
CA ASP A 99 -3.27 15.09 11.34
C ASP A 99 -4.75 15.03 10.92
N ILE A 100 -5.63 15.74 11.61
CA ILE A 100 -7.07 15.77 11.34
C ILE A 100 -7.38 16.45 10.01
N ASN A 101 -6.64 17.50 9.65
CA ASN A 101 -6.82 18.25 8.41
C ASN A 101 -6.41 17.41 7.19
N PHE A 102 -5.44 16.51 7.37
CA PHE A 102 -4.88 15.66 6.32
C PHE A 102 -5.34 14.20 6.43
N SER A 103 -6.35 13.92 7.25
CA SER A 103 -6.86 12.57 7.49
C SER A 103 -7.80 12.07 6.40
N GLN A 104 -8.23 12.93 5.47
CA GLN A 104 -9.12 12.55 4.38
C GLN A 104 -8.36 11.91 3.23
N ARG A 105 -8.97 10.90 2.62
CA ARG A 105 -8.47 10.30 1.38
C ARG A 105 -9.16 10.97 0.18
N PRO A 106 -8.43 11.30 -0.88
CA PRO A 106 -9.05 11.81 -2.10
C PRO A 106 -10.02 10.76 -2.64
N PHE A 107 -11.25 11.16 -2.91
CA PHE A 107 -12.25 10.29 -3.52
C PHE A 107 -11.83 9.97 -4.96
N LEU A 108 -11.18 8.83 -5.18
CA LEU A 108 -10.99 8.34 -6.53
C LEU A 108 -12.35 7.85 -7.04
N HIS A 109 -12.95 8.60 -7.96
CA HIS A 109 -14.20 8.21 -8.62
C HIS A 109 -14.14 6.80 -9.25
N LEU A 110 -12.93 6.37 -9.64
CA LEU A 110 -12.65 5.05 -10.22
C LEU A 110 -12.86 3.89 -9.24
N VAL A 111 -12.86 4.18 -7.94
CA VAL A 111 -12.83 3.15 -6.90
C VAL A 111 -14.25 2.74 -6.48
N GLY A 112 -15.31 3.46 -6.88
CA GLY A 112 -16.70 3.00 -6.75
C GLY A 112 -17.26 3.00 -5.32
N LYS A 113 -18.56 2.71 -5.19
CA LYS A 113 -19.33 2.82 -3.92
C LYS A 113 -18.78 1.93 -2.80
N TYR A 114 -18.23 0.76 -3.14
CA TYR A 114 -17.68 -0.21 -2.17
C TYR A 114 -16.56 0.35 -1.31
N PHE A 115 -15.80 1.32 -1.81
CA PHE A 115 -14.65 1.83 -1.07
C PHE A 115 -14.95 3.11 -0.28
N SER A 116 -16.20 3.58 -0.32
CA SER A 116 -16.66 4.63 0.60
C SER A 116 -17.01 4.09 2.00
N VAL A 117 -17.03 2.76 2.14
CA VAL A 117 -17.45 2.04 3.35
C VAL A 117 -16.38 1.07 3.89
N ASP A 118 -15.18 1.10 3.32
CA ASP A 118 -14.04 0.27 3.75
C ASP A 118 -13.19 0.99 4.83
N ILE A 119 -12.08 0.40 5.26
CA ILE A 119 -11.20 1.04 6.27
C ILE A 119 -10.12 1.93 5.64
N ALA A 120 -9.67 1.63 4.42
CA ALA A 120 -8.62 2.33 3.68
C ALA A 120 -9.04 3.72 3.15
N PHE A 121 -10.23 3.85 2.56
CA PHE A 121 -10.73 4.99 1.81
C PHE A 121 -11.97 5.67 2.42
N ALA A 122 -12.65 5.04 3.40
CA ALA A 122 -13.80 5.70 4.02
C ALA A 122 -13.44 7.09 4.58
N PRO A 123 -14.33 8.09 4.40
CA PRO A 123 -14.14 9.43 4.93
C PRO A 123 -13.85 9.41 6.42
N TYR A 124 -12.89 10.22 6.85
CA TYR A 124 -12.56 10.37 8.26
C TYR A 124 -13.77 10.93 9.01
N GLY A 125 -14.15 10.28 10.11
CA GLY A 125 -15.33 10.63 10.88
C GLY A 125 -15.61 9.62 11.99
N GLY A 126 -16.84 9.65 12.54
CA GLY A 126 -17.28 8.67 13.54
C GLY A 126 -17.23 7.23 13.02
N TYR A 127 -17.77 7.01 11.82
CA TYR A 127 -17.79 5.71 11.15
C TYR A 127 -16.40 5.11 10.95
N TRP A 128 -15.48 5.86 10.34
CA TRP A 128 -14.12 5.36 10.12
C TRP A 128 -13.39 5.05 11.45
N ARG A 129 -13.57 5.88 12.50
CA ARG A 129 -12.97 5.62 13.83
C ARG A 129 -13.49 4.33 14.44
N MET A 130 -14.78 4.03 14.26
CA MET A 130 -15.40 2.78 14.70
C MET A 130 -14.82 1.59 13.94
N LEU A 131 -14.76 1.63 12.60
CA LEU A 131 -14.10 0.58 11.80
C LEU A 131 -12.64 0.38 12.22
N ARG A 132 -11.93 1.49 12.45
CA ARG A 132 -10.54 1.46 12.89
C ARG A 132 -10.39 0.71 14.21
N LYS A 133 -11.23 1.03 15.20
CA LYS A 133 -11.24 0.37 16.52
C LYS A 133 -11.42 -1.14 16.38
N ILE A 134 -12.46 -1.56 15.67
CA ILE A 134 -12.77 -2.99 15.42
C ILE A 134 -11.58 -3.68 14.75
N CYS A 135 -11.03 -3.08 13.70
CA CYS A 135 -9.90 -3.65 12.98
C CYS A 135 -8.67 -3.82 13.87
N THR A 136 -8.32 -2.82 14.69
CA THR A 136 -7.12 -2.88 15.54
C THR A 136 -7.29 -3.71 16.81
N GLU A 137 -8.49 -3.77 17.39
CA GLU A 137 -8.74 -4.44 18.67
C GLU A 137 -9.20 -5.90 18.50
N GLU A 138 -9.99 -6.20 17.46
CA GLU A 138 -10.57 -7.53 17.28
C GLU A 138 -9.84 -8.36 16.23
N LEU A 139 -9.44 -7.73 15.12
CA LEU A 139 -8.95 -8.44 13.93
C LEU A 139 -7.43 -8.49 13.84
N LEU A 140 -6.77 -7.39 14.17
CA LEU A 140 -5.32 -7.22 14.02
C LEU A 140 -4.63 -6.98 15.37
N SER A 141 -5.31 -7.30 16.48
CA SER A 141 -4.72 -7.24 17.81
C SER A 141 -3.59 -8.26 17.96
N ALA A 142 -2.65 -7.97 18.85
CA ALA A 142 -1.51 -8.87 19.10
C ALA A 142 -1.96 -10.29 19.47
N LYS A 143 -3.05 -10.42 20.25
CA LYS A 143 -3.65 -11.71 20.61
C LYS A 143 -4.13 -12.47 19.38
N ARG A 144 -4.83 -11.79 18.46
CA ARG A 144 -5.33 -12.38 17.22
C ARG A 144 -4.20 -12.74 16.25
N VAL A 145 -3.19 -11.88 16.12
CA VAL A 145 -1.98 -12.20 15.34
C VAL A 145 -1.31 -13.46 15.89
N GLN A 146 -1.20 -13.60 17.21
CA GLN A 146 -0.62 -14.77 17.85
C GLN A 146 -1.47 -16.04 17.65
N SER A 147 -2.81 -15.95 17.66
CA SER A 147 -3.66 -17.13 17.42
C SER A 147 -3.47 -17.71 16.01
N PHE A 148 -3.10 -16.89 15.02
CA PHE A 148 -2.77 -17.35 13.67
C PHE A 148 -1.34 -17.90 13.52
N ARG A 149 -0.58 -18.04 14.61
CA ARG A 149 0.79 -18.54 14.55
C ARG A 149 0.88 -19.96 13.98
N SER A 150 0.05 -20.88 14.45
CA SER A 150 0.06 -22.28 13.98
C SER A 150 -0.22 -22.36 12.47
N ILE A 151 -1.23 -21.63 11.98
CA ILE A 151 -1.58 -21.57 10.56
C ILE A 151 -0.38 -21.06 9.72
N ARG A 152 0.26 -19.97 10.16
CA ARG A 152 1.43 -19.42 9.47
C ARG A 152 2.65 -20.35 9.53
N GLU A 153 2.81 -21.10 10.61
CA GLU A 153 3.84 -22.15 10.71
C GLU A 153 3.51 -23.35 9.80
N GLU A 154 2.23 -23.73 9.68
CA GLU A 154 1.68 -24.85 8.89
C GLU A 154 1.60 -24.62 7.38
N GLU A 155 1.73 -23.39 6.87
CA GLU A 155 1.97 -23.08 5.45
C GLU A 155 3.30 -23.68 4.87
N ARG A 156 3.82 -24.71 5.55
CA ARG A 156 4.84 -25.69 5.18
C ARG A 156 4.65 -26.30 3.80
N LEU A 157 3.41 -26.39 3.28
CA LEU A 157 3.13 -27.10 2.03
C LEU A 157 3.75 -26.40 0.79
N LEU A 158 3.95 -25.09 0.79
CA LEU A 158 4.62 -24.40 -0.32
C LEU A 158 6.14 -24.54 -0.27
N ALA A 159 6.76 -24.50 0.91
CA ALA A 159 8.20 -24.71 1.02
C ALA A 159 8.61 -26.17 0.79
N ALA A 160 7.82 -27.14 1.27
CA ALA A 160 8.12 -28.56 1.14
C ALA A 160 7.71 -29.18 -0.22
N SER A 161 6.68 -28.66 -0.90
CA SER A 161 6.33 -29.10 -2.26
C SER A 161 7.30 -28.58 -3.32
N VAL A 162 8.15 -27.63 -2.94
CA VAL A 162 9.20 -27.03 -3.74
C VAL A 162 10.53 -27.74 -3.47
N THR A 163 10.58 -29.02 -3.80
CA THR A 163 11.85 -29.75 -3.92
C THR A 163 12.46 -29.63 -5.32
N LYS A 164 11.76 -28.99 -6.25
CA LYS A 164 12.22 -28.69 -7.61
C LYS A 164 12.18 -27.18 -7.85
N GLN A 165 13.31 -26.61 -8.25
CA GLN A 165 13.47 -25.20 -8.61
C GLN A 165 12.37 -24.70 -9.57
N ASP A 166 11.97 -25.52 -10.54
CA ASP A 166 10.92 -25.19 -11.51
C ASP A 166 9.53 -25.07 -10.87
N ALA A 167 9.23 -25.90 -9.85
CA ALA A 167 7.98 -25.82 -9.11
C ALA A 167 7.95 -24.59 -8.20
N PHE A 168 9.10 -24.17 -7.64
CA PHE A 168 9.22 -22.89 -6.93
C PHE A 168 8.88 -21.73 -7.84
N ILE A 169 9.57 -21.67 -8.99
CA ILE A 169 9.46 -20.58 -9.94
C ILE A 169 8.03 -20.55 -10.50
N ALA A 170 7.42 -21.70 -10.75
CA ALA A 170 6.02 -21.78 -11.14
C ALA A 170 5.07 -21.31 -10.03
N GLY A 171 5.32 -21.67 -8.77
CA GLY A 171 4.54 -21.23 -7.61
C GLY A 171 4.63 -19.73 -7.37
N VAL A 172 5.84 -19.17 -7.37
CA VAL A 172 6.11 -17.74 -7.26
C VAL A 172 5.53 -16.98 -8.46
N ASN A 173 5.70 -17.45 -9.69
CA ASN A 173 5.09 -16.82 -10.86
C ASN A 173 3.56 -16.89 -10.83
N LYS A 174 2.98 -17.95 -10.26
CA LYS A 174 1.54 -18.07 -10.07
C LYS A 174 1.07 -17.07 -9.01
N ALA A 175 1.75 -16.96 -7.88
CA ALA A 175 1.47 -15.98 -6.84
C ALA A 175 1.61 -14.54 -7.37
N LEU A 176 2.68 -14.23 -8.11
CA LEU A 176 2.91 -12.94 -8.75
C LEU A 176 1.87 -12.62 -9.83
N LYS A 177 1.44 -13.60 -10.63
CA LYS A 177 0.35 -13.40 -11.61
C LYS A 177 -0.98 -13.17 -10.91
N THR A 178 -1.27 -13.90 -9.84
CA THR A 178 -2.46 -13.70 -9.02
C THR A 178 -2.44 -12.31 -8.37
N ALA A 179 -1.34 -11.89 -7.76
CA ALA A 179 -1.12 -10.56 -7.19
C ALA A 179 -1.20 -9.43 -8.25
N ALA A 180 -0.55 -9.61 -9.41
CA ALA A 180 -0.57 -8.61 -10.49
C ALA A 180 -1.98 -8.42 -11.09
N VAL A 181 -2.80 -9.49 -11.10
CA VAL A 181 -4.22 -9.43 -11.47
C VAL A 181 -5.04 -8.64 -10.45
N PHE A 182 -4.69 -8.69 -9.16
CA PHE A 182 -5.32 -7.86 -8.10
C PHE A 182 -4.94 -6.38 -8.16
N SER A 183 -3.78 -6.01 -8.72
CA SER A 183 -3.24 -4.64 -8.58
C SER A 183 -3.93 -3.54 -9.42
N ALA A 184 -4.77 -3.84 -10.41
CA ALA A 184 -5.39 -2.77 -11.21
C ALA A 184 -6.77 -3.03 -11.84
N PHE A 185 -7.22 -4.27 -12.04
CA PHE A 185 -8.48 -4.55 -12.77
C PHE A 185 -9.46 -5.45 -12.01
N GLU A 186 -9.02 -6.18 -10.98
CA GLU A 186 -9.89 -7.05 -10.15
C GLU A 186 -10.16 -6.51 -8.73
N ALA A 187 -9.93 -5.22 -8.49
CA ALA A 187 -10.49 -4.52 -7.31
C ALA A 187 -12.04 -4.59 -7.24
N PHE A 188 -12.68 -5.13 -8.27
CA PHE A 188 -14.01 -5.72 -8.19
C PHE A 188 -13.87 -7.23 -7.91
N PRO A 189 -13.97 -7.70 -6.66
CA PRO A 189 -14.04 -9.13 -6.40
C PRO A 189 -15.20 -9.71 -7.22
N SER A 190 -14.91 -10.68 -8.09
CA SER A 190 -15.97 -11.35 -8.85
C SER A 190 -17.06 -11.82 -7.89
N GLN A 191 -18.33 -11.74 -8.30
CA GLN A 191 -19.44 -12.17 -7.42
C GLN A 191 -19.28 -13.61 -6.91
N LYS A 192 -18.48 -14.45 -7.59
CA LYS A 192 -18.11 -15.80 -7.12
C LYS A 192 -17.25 -15.77 -5.85
N TRP A 193 -16.30 -14.85 -5.74
CA TRP A 193 -15.44 -14.74 -4.56
C TRP A 193 -16.18 -14.15 -3.36
N LEU A 194 -17.02 -13.13 -3.59
CA LEU A 194 -17.93 -12.61 -2.56
C LEU A 194 -18.93 -13.66 -2.07
N ARG A 195 -19.43 -14.54 -2.96
CA ARG A 195 -20.26 -15.70 -2.57
C ARG A 195 -19.45 -16.72 -1.78
N TRP A 196 -18.22 -17.03 -2.19
CA TRP A 196 -17.36 -17.97 -1.46
C TRP A 196 -17.04 -17.50 -0.03
N ILE A 197 -16.69 -16.22 0.15
CA ILE A 197 -16.54 -15.64 1.50
C ILE A 197 -17.86 -15.70 2.26
N SER A 198 -18.98 -15.37 1.62
CA SER A 198 -20.31 -15.42 2.24
C SER A 198 -20.76 -16.83 2.62
N ASP A 199 -20.33 -17.86 1.89
CA ASP A 199 -20.64 -19.27 2.15
C ASP A 199 -19.75 -19.82 3.26
N LYS A 200 -18.45 -19.45 3.28
CA LYS A 200 -17.52 -19.76 4.38
C LYS A 200 -17.88 -19.04 5.68
N ALA A 201 -18.39 -17.82 5.56
CA ALA A 201 -18.92 -17.01 6.63
C ALA A 201 -20.14 -17.65 7.31
N THR A 202 -20.99 -18.33 6.54
CA THR A 202 -22.24 -18.92 7.03
C THR A 202 -22.10 -20.40 7.41
N SER A 203 -21.02 -21.07 6.98
CA SER A 203 -20.70 -22.42 7.44
C SER A 203 -20.11 -22.38 8.85
N LYS A 204 -20.92 -22.69 9.87
CA LYS A 204 -20.40 -23.14 11.16
C LYS A 204 -19.61 -24.43 10.90
N THR A 205 -18.28 -24.36 10.93
CA THR A 205 -17.45 -25.56 10.96
C THR A 205 -17.39 -26.06 12.40
N ASP A 206 -17.93 -27.24 12.64
CA ASP A 206 -17.92 -27.98 13.92
C ASP A 206 -16.51 -28.46 14.36
N GLU A 207 -15.44 -27.85 13.85
CA GLU A 207 -14.06 -28.19 14.19
C GLU A 207 -13.31 -26.91 14.60
N GLY A 208 -13.17 -26.72 15.91
CA GLY A 208 -12.19 -25.82 16.53
C GLY A 208 -12.49 -24.33 16.43
N GLU A 209 -12.90 -23.74 17.57
CA GLU A 209 -12.81 -22.33 17.97
C GLU A 209 -12.11 -21.40 16.95
N GLY A 210 -12.90 -20.82 16.04
CA GLY A 210 -12.41 -20.02 14.93
C GLY A 210 -13.21 -18.74 14.78
N ASP A 211 -13.04 -17.82 15.72
CA ASP A 211 -13.57 -16.45 15.72
C ASP A 211 -13.39 -15.77 14.35
N CYS A 212 -14.46 -15.73 13.56
CA CYS A 212 -14.49 -15.02 12.30
C CYS A 212 -14.86 -13.55 12.54
N LEU A 213 -14.60 -12.67 11.55
CA LEU A 213 -15.09 -11.28 11.49
C LEU A 213 -16.60 -11.14 11.80
N LEU A 214 -17.35 -12.21 11.57
CA LEU A 214 -18.79 -12.29 11.83
C LEU A 214 -19.08 -12.46 13.32
N ASP A 215 -18.27 -13.21 14.07
CA ASP A 215 -18.45 -13.37 15.51
C ASP A 215 -18.15 -12.06 16.24
N ALA A 216 -17.11 -11.33 15.80
CA ALA A 216 -16.86 -9.97 16.27
C ALA A 216 -18.04 -9.03 15.94
N HIS A 217 -18.64 -9.18 14.75
CA HIS A 217 -19.81 -8.41 14.35
C HIS A 217 -21.05 -8.72 15.21
N TYR A 218 -21.36 -10.00 15.43
CA TYR A 218 -22.49 -10.44 16.26
C TYR A 218 -22.33 -9.98 17.72
N ASN A 219 -21.13 -10.14 18.29
CA ASN A 219 -20.82 -9.70 19.66
C ASN A 219 -20.94 -8.17 19.82
N LEU A 220 -20.55 -7.39 18.82
CA LEU A 220 -20.62 -5.92 18.85
C LEU A 220 -22.03 -5.38 18.58
N GLN A 221 -22.84 -6.05 17.74
CA GLN A 221 -24.24 -5.67 17.54
C GLN A 221 -25.08 -5.89 18.79
N ASP A 222 -24.89 -7.01 19.50
CA ASP A 222 -25.64 -7.31 20.74
C ASP A 222 -25.28 -6.38 21.91
N SER A 223 -24.08 -5.79 21.90
CA SER A 223 -23.63 -4.85 22.94
C SER A 223 -24.31 -3.47 22.89
N GLY A 224 -24.97 -3.12 21.78
CA GLY A 224 -25.62 -1.81 21.61
C GLY A 224 -24.67 -0.61 21.52
N GLU A 225 -23.34 -0.82 21.41
CA GLU A 225 -22.33 0.24 21.45
C GLU A 225 -22.10 0.98 20.11
N LEU A 226 -22.75 0.57 19.01
CA LEU A 226 -22.45 1.10 17.67
C LEU A 226 -23.37 2.28 17.28
N PRO A 227 -22.83 3.46 16.91
CA PRO A 227 -23.62 4.61 16.44
C PRO A 227 -24.32 4.39 15.09
N VAL A 228 -23.92 3.38 14.31
CA VAL A 228 -24.48 3.03 13.00
C VAL A 228 -24.47 1.51 12.85
N PRO A 229 -25.54 0.87 12.34
CA PRO A 229 -25.54 -0.56 12.08
C PRO A 229 -24.46 -0.92 11.05
N LEU A 230 -23.55 -1.81 11.41
CA LEU A 230 -22.63 -2.41 10.44
C LEU A 230 -23.43 -3.42 9.60
N GLU A 231 -23.46 -3.23 8.29
CA GLU A 231 -24.05 -4.18 7.35
C GLU A 231 -22.99 -5.18 6.88
N THR A 232 -23.44 -6.34 6.40
CA THR A 232 -22.59 -7.39 5.83
C THR A 232 -21.65 -6.85 4.73
N GLU A 233 -22.06 -5.82 3.99
CA GLU A 233 -21.24 -5.17 2.97
C GLU A 233 -20.01 -4.45 3.57
N ASN A 234 -20.15 -3.83 4.75
CA ASN A 234 -19.04 -3.17 5.44
C ASN A 234 -17.98 -4.17 5.90
N ILE A 235 -18.44 -5.29 6.47
CA ILE A 235 -17.57 -6.37 6.93
C ILE A 235 -16.78 -6.92 5.75
N LYS A 236 -17.48 -7.25 4.65
CA LYS A 236 -16.87 -7.75 3.41
C LYS A 236 -15.81 -6.78 2.88
N ALA A 237 -16.11 -5.48 2.85
CA ALA A 237 -15.16 -4.47 2.41
C ALA A 237 -13.88 -4.44 3.29
N VAL A 238 -14.02 -4.50 4.61
CA VAL A 238 -12.87 -4.55 5.54
C VAL A 238 -12.05 -5.83 5.35
N VAL A 239 -12.67 -6.99 5.13
CA VAL A 239 -11.93 -8.25 4.87
C VAL A 239 -11.11 -8.13 3.58
N VAL A 240 -11.73 -7.61 2.52
CA VAL A 240 -11.06 -7.41 1.23
C VAL A 240 -9.86 -6.47 1.40
N ASP A 241 -10.05 -5.35 2.09
CA ASP A 241 -8.97 -4.39 2.37
C ASP A 241 -7.78 -5.04 3.07
N ILE A 242 -8.03 -5.79 4.15
CA ILE A 242 -6.96 -6.46 4.91
C ILE A 242 -6.20 -7.45 4.02
N PHE A 243 -6.91 -8.24 3.22
CA PHE A 243 -6.29 -9.23 2.35
C PHE A 243 -5.46 -8.59 1.23
N VAL A 244 -6.04 -7.62 0.50
CA VAL A 244 -5.37 -6.95 -0.62
C VAL A 244 -4.18 -6.13 -0.12
N ALA A 245 -4.38 -5.34 0.94
CA ALA A 245 -3.32 -4.51 1.50
C ALA A 245 -2.17 -5.34 2.11
N GLY A 246 -2.48 -6.49 2.71
CA GLY A 246 -1.48 -7.38 3.31
C GLY A 246 -0.68 -8.20 2.29
N SER A 247 -1.29 -8.57 1.16
CA SER A 247 -0.68 -9.50 0.19
C SER A 247 0.41 -8.86 -0.67
N ASP A 248 0.08 -7.80 -1.40
CA ASP A 248 1.02 -7.18 -2.35
C ASP A 248 2.19 -6.50 -1.62
N THR A 249 1.93 -5.91 -0.46
CA THR A 249 2.96 -5.22 0.32
C THR A 249 3.96 -6.19 0.95
N SER A 250 3.48 -7.24 1.63
CA SER A 250 4.37 -8.21 2.31
C SER A 250 5.19 -9.02 1.30
N SER A 251 4.56 -9.46 0.20
CA SER A 251 5.27 -10.20 -0.86
C SER A 251 6.37 -9.38 -1.53
N ALA A 252 6.09 -8.10 -1.85
CA ALA A 252 7.11 -7.20 -2.39
C ALA A 252 8.27 -6.98 -1.39
N VAL A 253 7.99 -6.82 -0.10
CA VAL A 253 9.03 -6.68 0.92
C VAL A 253 9.91 -7.93 0.98
N ILE A 254 9.30 -9.13 1.03
CA ILE A 254 10.04 -10.40 1.03
C ILE A 254 10.92 -10.51 -0.22
N GLU A 255 10.38 -10.20 -1.41
CA GLU A 255 11.13 -10.23 -2.67
C GLU A 255 12.34 -9.30 -2.62
N TRP A 256 12.15 -8.03 -2.24
CA TRP A 256 13.23 -7.05 -2.16
C TRP A 256 14.28 -7.43 -1.12
N VAL A 257 13.87 -7.93 0.05
CA VAL A 257 14.82 -8.39 1.08
C VAL A 257 15.67 -9.54 0.55
N MET A 258 15.06 -10.55 -0.08
CA MET A 258 15.80 -11.67 -0.67
C MET A 258 16.76 -11.22 -1.77
N VAL A 259 16.33 -10.31 -2.66
CA VAL A 259 17.18 -9.73 -3.71
C VAL A 259 18.37 -8.96 -3.12
N GLU A 260 18.13 -8.13 -2.10
CA GLU A 260 19.19 -7.36 -1.47
C GLU A 260 20.17 -8.25 -0.69
N MET A 261 19.71 -9.28 0.00
CA MET A 261 20.60 -10.24 0.66
C MET A 261 21.39 -11.08 -0.35
N LEU A 262 20.79 -11.51 -1.46
CA LEU A 262 21.47 -12.22 -2.55
C LEU A 262 22.59 -11.37 -3.19
N ARG A 263 22.37 -10.06 -3.30
CA ARG A 263 23.38 -9.10 -3.79
C ARG A 263 24.44 -8.77 -2.75
N ASN A 264 24.17 -9.04 -1.47
CA ASN A 264 25.08 -8.80 -0.35
C ASN A 264 25.30 -10.10 0.45
N PRO A 265 26.09 -11.07 -0.07
CA PRO A 265 26.26 -12.38 0.58
C PRO A 265 26.67 -12.33 2.05
N ARG A 266 27.41 -11.30 2.47
CA ARG A 266 27.72 -11.04 3.88
C ARG A 266 26.45 -10.97 4.74
N VAL A 267 25.45 -10.21 4.29
CA VAL A 267 24.19 -10.02 5.01
C VAL A 267 23.38 -11.30 5.02
N MET A 268 23.33 -12.03 3.89
CA MET A 268 22.70 -13.36 3.79
C MET A 268 23.32 -14.35 4.79
N ILE A 269 24.65 -14.49 4.77
CA ILE A 269 25.37 -15.40 5.68
C ILE A 269 25.12 -15.00 7.14
N LYS A 270 25.26 -13.71 7.47
CA LYS A 270 24.95 -13.22 8.82
C LYS A 270 23.51 -13.52 9.24
N ALA A 271 22.54 -13.39 8.34
CA ALA A 271 21.14 -13.71 8.64
C ALA A 271 20.90 -15.21 8.82
N GLN A 272 21.69 -16.07 8.16
CA GLN A 272 21.62 -17.53 8.29
C GLN A 272 22.39 -18.07 9.51
N THR A 273 23.49 -17.44 9.90
CA THR A 273 24.37 -17.90 11.00
C THR A 273 24.21 -17.12 12.30
N GLU A 274 23.55 -15.96 12.27
CA GLU A 274 23.45 -14.97 13.36
C GLU A 274 24.82 -14.44 13.88
N GLU A 275 25.91 -14.64 13.14
CA GLU A 275 27.26 -14.24 13.56
C GLU A 275 27.63 -12.79 13.15
N GLU A 276 28.46 -12.12 13.96
CA GLU A 276 28.99 -10.79 13.61
C GLU A 276 30.08 -10.88 12.54
N ILE A 277 29.80 -10.31 11.36
CA ILE A 277 30.77 -10.23 10.25
C ILE A 277 31.24 -8.77 10.06
N PRO A 278 32.55 -8.47 10.16
CA PRO A 278 33.08 -7.12 9.98
C PRO A 278 32.67 -6.47 8.66
N GLY A 279 32.23 -5.21 8.70
CA GLY A 279 31.73 -4.48 7.53
C GLY A 279 32.76 -3.52 6.92
N THR A 280 32.82 -3.42 5.59
CA THR A 280 33.53 -2.36 4.85
C THR A 280 32.54 -1.30 4.37
N GLY A 281 32.71 -0.06 4.82
CA GLY A 281 31.77 1.05 4.57
C GLY A 281 31.67 1.46 3.10
N VAL A 282 30.46 1.37 2.54
CA VAL A 282 30.09 2.00 1.25
C VAL A 282 28.70 2.61 1.36
N LYS A 283 28.59 3.92 1.08
CA LYS A 283 27.46 4.83 1.33
C LYS A 283 26.16 4.60 0.51
N ARG A 284 26.04 3.50 -0.25
CA ARG A 284 24.86 3.19 -1.09
C ARG A 284 24.37 1.73 -0.98
N ARG A 285 24.79 0.98 0.04
CA ARG A 285 24.44 -0.44 0.21
C ARG A 285 23.31 -0.67 1.20
N PHE A 286 22.54 -1.73 0.95
CA PHE A 286 21.68 -2.36 1.94
C PHE A 286 22.51 -2.73 3.18
N TYR A 287 22.31 -1.99 4.27
CA TYR A 287 23.08 -2.08 5.51
C TYR A 287 22.13 -2.20 6.71
N PRO A 288 21.60 -3.41 7.00
CA PRO A 288 20.64 -3.61 8.09
C PRO A 288 21.19 -3.22 9.46
N GLU A 289 22.50 -3.33 9.67
CA GLU A 289 23.12 -3.01 10.96
C GLU A 289 23.00 -1.55 11.38
N ARG A 290 22.60 -0.64 10.48
CA ARG A 290 22.23 0.75 10.86
C ARG A 290 21.12 0.84 11.90
N PHE A 291 20.35 -0.24 12.07
CA PHE A 291 19.27 -0.33 13.05
C PHE A 291 19.67 -1.05 14.33
N ILE A 292 20.86 -1.67 14.41
CA ILE A 292 21.37 -2.24 15.66
C ILE A 292 21.72 -1.08 16.59
N ASP A 293 21.24 -1.14 17.83
CA ASP A 293 21.36 -0.08 18.85
C ASP A 293 20.84 1.31 18.42
N SER A 294 20.01 1.35 17.38
CA SER A 294 19.34 2.57 16.94
C SER A 294 18.01 2.73 17.68
N SER A 295 17.67 3.98 18.02
CA SER A 295 16.35 4.31 18.56
C SER A 295 15.27 4.47 17.50
N VAL A 296 15.65 4.47 16.21
CA VAL A 296 14.73 4.68 15.08
C VAL A 296 13.80 3.48 14.91
N ASP A 297 12.50 3.72 14.87
CA ASP A 297 11.49 2.71 14.60
C ASP A 297 10.59 3.05 13.40
N PHE A 298 9.69 2.13 13.05
CA PHE A 298 8.75 2.27 11.94
C PHE A 298 7.30 2.47 12.40
N ARG A 299 7.08 2.79 13.69
CA ARG A 299 5.74 2.91 14.30
C ARG A 299 5.14 4.31 14.14
N GLY A 300 5.75 5.15 13.32
CA GLY A 300 5.20 6.45 12.90
C GLY A 300 5.65 7.64 13.75
N ASP A 301 6.66 7.46 14.62
CA ASP A 301 7.25 8.54 15.40
C ASP A 301 8.53 9.10 14.76
N ASP A 302 9.31 8.24 14.10
CA ASP A 302 10.52 8.63 13.36
C ASP A 302 10.20 8.93 11.89
N PHE A 303 9.95 10.20 11.58
CA PHE A 303 9.51 10.65 10.24
C PHE A 303 10.55 10.48 9.12
N GLU A 304 11.79 10.12 9.45
CA GLU A 304 12.79 9.68 8.48
C GLU A 304 12.54 8.24 7.99
N PHE A 305 11.73 7.45 8.72
CA PHE A 305 11.45 6.05 8.44
C PHE A 305 9.99 5.67 8.75
N ILE A 306 9.06 6.02 7.85
CA ILE A 306 7.61 5.76 7.99
C ILE A 306 7.04 4.81 6.92
N PRO A 307 7.58 3.58 6.74
CA PRO A 307 7.11 2.64 5.72
C PRO A 307 5.64 2.22 5.92
N PHE A 308 5.12 2.30 7.14
CA PHE A 308 3.73 2.03 7.50
C PHE A 308 2.86 3.30 7.64
N GLY A 309 3.41 4.46 7.27
CA GLY A 309 2.80 5.77 7.51
C GLY A 309 2.88 6.22 8.96
N ALA A 310 2.09 7.22 9.31
CA ALA A 310 2.04 7.84 10.63
C ALA A 310 0.67 8.46 10.91
N GLY A 311 0.43 8.85 12.16
CA GLY A 311 -0.79 9.55 12.57
C GLY A 311 -2.06 8.72 12.49
N ARG A 312 -3.20 9.39 12.31
CA ARG A 312 -4.53 8.76 12.33
C ARG A 312 -4.67 7.62 11.30
N ARG A 313 -4.02 7.73 10.15
CA ARG A 313 -4.15 6.77 9.04
C ARG A 313 -2.95 5.82 8.94
N ILE A 314 -2.14 5.69 9.99
CA ILE A 314 -1.06 4.69 10.07
C ILE A 314 -1.61 3.28 9.80
N CYS A 315 -0.81 2.40 9.21
CA CYS A 315 -1.22 1.02 8.94
C CYS A 315 -1.75 0.32 10.21
N PRO A 316 -2.94 -0.32 10.18
CA PRO A 316 -3.40 -1.14 11.30
C PRO A 316 -2.75 -2.53 11.32
N GLY A 317 -2.20 -2.99 10.19
CA GLY A 317 -1.66 -4.34 10.01
C GLY A 317 -0.18 -4.51 10.32
N ILE A 318 0.47 -3.55 10.99
CA ILE A 318 1.92 -3.59 11.26
C ILE A 318 2.32 -4.91 11.94
N SER A 319 1.65 -5.27 13.04
CA SER A 319 1.97 -6.47 13.81
C SER A 319 1.79 -7.76 13.01
N PHE A 320 0.76 -7.82 12.16
CA PHE A 320 0.51 -8.98 11.31
C PHE A 320 1.57 -9.09 10.21
N ALA A 321 1.84 -7.99 9.50
CA ALA A 321 2.82 -7.93 8.43
C ALA A 321 4.23 -8.30 8.92
N MET A 322 4.67 -7.73 10.06
CA MET A 322 5.99 -8.06 10.60
C MET A 322 6.11 -9.55 10.95
N ALA A 323 5.12 -10.10 11.63
CA ALA A 323 5.17 -11.50 12.02
C ALA A 323 5.04 -12.47 10.82
N ASP A 324 4.39 -12.05 9.73
CA ASP A 324 4.34 -12.80 8.46
C ASP A 324 5.67 -12.74 7.68
N ILE A 325 6.21 -11.54 7.51
CA ILE A 325 7.49 -11.30 6.80
C ILE A 325 8.64 -11.99 7.52
N GLU A 326 8.75 -11.83 8.85
CA GLU A 326 9.82 -12.43 9.66
C GLU A 326 9.79 -13.96 9.56
N LEU A 327 8.61 -14.57 9.74
CA LEU A 327 8.48 -16.02 9.66
C LEU A 327 8.80 -16.54 8.26
N THR A 328 8.32 -15.85 7.22
CA THR A 328 8.56 -16.25 5.83
C THR A 328 10.05 -16.16 5.48
N LEU A 329 10.70 -15.05 5.83
CA LEU A 329 12.14 -14.89 5.63
C LEU A 329 12.93 -15.94 6.41
N ALA A 330 12.61 -16.18 7.68
CA ALA A 330 13.26 -17.21 8.49
C ALA A 330 13.16 -18.59 7.83
N LYS A 331 11.97 -18.97 7.34
CA LYS A 331 11.76 -20.24 6.63
C LYS A 331 12.57 -20.31 5.33
N LEU A 332 12.60 -19.24 4.53
CA LEU A 332 13.36 -19.19 3.27
C LEU A 332 14.86 -19.30 3.51
N LEU A 333 15.38 -18.63 4.53
CA LEU A 333 16.80 -18.61 4.87
C LEU A 333 17.27 -19.91 5.52
N PHE A 334 16.41 -20.54 6.33
CA PHE A 334 16.73 -21.77 7.05
C PHE A 334 16.68 -23.02 6.15
N HIS A 335 15.74 -23.08 5.20
CA HIS A 335 15.51 -24.29 4.40
C HIS A 335 16.23 -24.32 3.05
N PHE A 336 16.77 -23.19 2.56
CA PHE A 336 17.34 -23.10 1.21
C PHE A 336 18.68 -22.35 1.18
N ASP A 337 19.58 -22.86 0.33
CA ASP A 337 20.77 -22.13 -0.10
C ASP A 337 20.45 -21.28 -1.33
N TRP A 338 20.77 -19.99 -1.27
CA TRP A 338 20.41 -19.02 -2.31
C TRP A 338 21.62 -18.60 -3.15
N LYS A 339 21.46 -18.58 -4.48
CA LYS A 339 22.45 -18.06 -5.43
C LYS A 339 21.76 -17.30 -6.55
N LEU A 340 22.41 -16.26 -7.06
CA LEU A 340 21.93 -15.55 -8.25
C LEU A 340 22.04 -16.46 -9.48
N PRO A 341 21.03 -16.46 -10.37
CA PRO A 341 21.10 -17.23 -11.61
C PRO A 341 22.27 -16.76 -12.48
N GLY A 342 23.04 -17.72 -13.00
CA GLY A 342 24.20 -17.46 -13.87
C GLY A 342 25.50 -17.10 -13.14
N GLY A 343 25.58 -17.18 -11.80
CA GLY A 343 26.80 -16.88 -11.05
C GLY A 343 27.24 -15.41 -11.12
N GLY A 344 26.34 -14.51 -11.54
CA GLY A 344 26.63 -13.09 -11.71
C GLY A 344 27.06 -12.44 -10.41
N GLN A 345 28.22 -11.77 -10.43
CA GLN A 345 28.62 -10.85 -9.37
C GLN A 345 27.57 -9.74 -9.22
N PRO A 346 27.32 -9.24 -7.99
CA PRO A 346 26.34 -8.20 -7.75
C PRO A 346 26.66 -6.95 -8.58
N CYS A 347 25.72 -6.50 -9.41
CA CYS A 347 25.83 -5.24 -10.12
C CYS A 347 25.91 -4.11 -9.09
N ASN A 348 27.05 -3.42 -9.05
CA ASN A 348 27.18 -2.15 -8.34
C ASN A 348 26.35 -1.10 -9.10
N THR A 349 25.10 -0.88 -8.68
CA THR A 349 24.31 0.30 -9.10
C THR A 349 24.39 1.39 -8.05
#